data_AF-A0A6H5J9V3-F1
#
_entry.id   AF-A0A6H5J9V3-F1
#
_cell.length_a   1.000
_cell.length_b   1.000
_cell.length_c   1.000
_cell.angle_alpha   90.00
_cell.angle_beta   90.00
_cell.angle_gamma   90.00
#
_symmetry.space_group_name_H-M   'P 1'
#
loop_
_entity.id
_entity.type
_entity.pdbx_description
1 polymer ?
#
loop_
_entity_poly.entity_id
_entity_poly.type
_entity_poly.pdbx_seq_one_letter_code
_entity_poly.pdbx_strand_id
1 'polypeptide(L)'
;MIIVVFVRKPWLKESPSHRHKLIEFHCGDALSLMQAREALETMRHEHAKNDCGFFAFTMVRPPLEWLVSLYDDLCHRRLRGHKDTCPQQAGDSMTPKQEMLAYPHRDGLVSYLAHGFNGWASPGPVDEGTVEEILESFGRHLDLVALTSEVPQIRRYLTKRFVAPHGVLTPQVEDALHRGELQNANKVKTIRLSDFDPDELAQLNSTIQLDWMLYEAVRATHQPVQV
;
A
#
# COMPACT_ATOMS: atom_id res chain seq x y z
N MET A 1 1.03 -1.20 -0.91
CA MET A 1 2.03 -0.98 0.16
C MET A 1 1.73 -1.97 1.26
N ILE A 2 2.63 -2.92 1.48
CA ILE A 2 2.60 -3.87 2.60
C ILE A 2 3.52 -3.30 3.68
N ILE A 3 3.05 -3.25 4.92
CA ILE A 3 3.85 -2.81 6.06
C ILE A 3 4.03 -4.00 7.00
N VAL A 4 5.28 -4.34 7.28
CA VAL A 4 5.64 -5.41 8.21
C VAL A 4 6.32 -4.79 9.42
N VAL A 5 5.76 -5.08 10.61
CA VAL A 5 6.26 -4.58 11.89
C VAL A 5 6.80 -5.76 12.69
N PHE A 6 8.11 -5.71 13.01
CA PHE A 6 8.76 -6.67 13.88
C PHE A 6 8.95 -6.10 15.28
N VAL A 7 8.52 -6.84 16.31
CA VAL A 7 8.75 -6.48 17.70
C VAL A 7 9.48 -7.59 18.42
N ARG A 8 10.77 -7.39 18.67
CA ARG A 8 11.58 -8.29 19.47
C ARG A 8 11.22 -8.12 20.95
N LYS A 9 10.68 -9.16 21.60
CA LYS A 9 10.47 -9.20 23.05
C LYS A 9 11.82 -9.38 23.78
N PRO A 10 11.90 -9.00 25.07
CA PRO A 10 13.14 -9.03 25.83
C PRO A 10 13.34 -10.41 26.44
N TRP A 11 14.16 -11.25 25.81
CA TRP A 11 14.87 -12.29 26.55
C TRP A 11 16.36 -12.03 26.40
N LEU A 12 16.91 -11.35 27.41
CA LEU A 12 18.19 -11.60 28.07
C LEU A 12 18.64 -10.33 28.80
N LYS A 13 19.27 -10.53 29.96
CA LYS A 13 19.84 -9.53 30.87
C LYS A 13 21.04 -8.77 30.27
N GLU A 14 20.97 -8.37 29.01
CA GLU A 14 22.06 -7.67 28.34
C GLU A 14 21.61 -6.32 27.77
N SER A 15 22.58 -5.40 27.78
CA SER A 15 22.46 -3.95 27.72
C SER A 15 21.30 -3.39 26.86
N PRO A 16 20.58 -2.34 27.34
CA PRO A 16 19.51 -1.64 26.60
C PRO A 16 19.86 -1.13 25.21
N SER A 17 21.15 -1.09 24.83
CA SER A 17 21.64 -0.47 23.60
C SER A 17 21.52 -1.29 22.30
N HIS A 18 21.04 -2.55 22.33
CA HIS A 18 21.04 -3.43 21.14
C HIS A 18 19.67 -4.01 20.74
N ARG A 19 18.56 -3.38 21.16
CA ARG A 19 17.20 -3.80 20.80
C ARG A 19 16.81 -3.23 19.43
N HIS A 20 17.06 -3.97 18.36
CA HIS A 20 16.65 -3.56 17.01
C HIS A 20 15.16 -3.86 16.77
N LYS A 21 14.35 -2.79 16.65
CA LYS A 21 13.03 -2.84 16.02
C LYS A 21 13.26 -2.64 14.52
N LEU A 22 13.05 -3.66 13.71
CA LEU A 22 13.01 -3.49 12.25
C LEU A 22 11.56 -3.16 11.89
N ILE A 23 11.34 -2.00 11.28
CA ILE A 23 10.06 -1.70 10.61
C ILE A 23 10.43 -1.52 9.16
N GLU A 24 9.99 -2.46 8.33
CA GLU A 24 10.27 -2.41 6.90
C GLU A 24 9.02 -1.86 6.19
N PHE A 25 9.22 -0.69 5.58
CA PHE A 25 8.21 -0.01 4.78
C PHE A 25 8.46 -0.35 3.32
N HIS A 26 7.58 -1.15 2.72
CA HIS A 26 7.64 -1.43 1.29
C HIS A 26 6.71 -0.48 0.53
N CYS A 27 7.27 0.67 0.11
CA CYS A 27 6.65 1.66 -0.76
C CYS A 27 7.48 1.80 -2.05
N GLY A 28 6.88 1.62 -3.23
CA GLY A 28 7.58 1.76 -4.53
C GLY A 28 7.92 0.40 -5.15
N ASP A 29 9.20 0.15 -5.44
CA ASP A 29 9.79 -1.11 -5.97
C ASP A 29 9.65 -2.34 -5.02
N ALA A 30 8.65 -2.29 -4.15
CA ALA A 30 8.26 -3.36 -3.27
C ALA A 30 7.91 -4.64 -4.05
N LEU A 31 8.27 -5.78 -3.47
CA LEU A 31 7.73 -7.09 -3.87
C LEU A 31 6.19 -7.02 -3.87
N SER A 32 5.58 -7.70 -4.84
CA SER A 32 4.14 -7.90 -4.85
C SER A 32 3.68 -8.66 -3.60
N LEU A 33 2.39 -8.60 -3.26
CA LEU A 33 1.84 -9.45 -2.20
C LEU A 33 2.15 -10.91 -2.49
N MET A 34 1.96 -11.31 -3.76
CA MET A 34 2.11 -12.68 -4.21
C MET A 34 3.55 -13.17 -4.08
N GLN A 35 4.52 -12.30 -4.31
CA GLN A 35 5.95 -12.56 -4.11
C GLN A 35 6.33 -12.58 -2.62
N ALA A 36 5.64 -11.81 -1.78
CA ALA A 36 5.92 -11.72 -0.35
C ALA A 36 5.37 -12.89 0.48
N ARG A 37 4.46 -13.71 -0.06
CA ARG A 37 3.74 -14.78 0.69
C ARG A 37 4.66 -15.73 1.45
N GLU A 38 5.63 -16.34 0.75
CA GLU A 38 6.55 -17.31 1.34
C GLU A 38 7.43 -16.67 2.43
N ALA A 39 7.88 -15.44 2.19
CA ALA A 39 8.65 -14.68 3.17
C ALA A 39 7.78 -14.37 4.41
N LEU A 40 6.53 -13.94 4.24
CA LEU A 40 5.60 -13.67 5.34
C LEU A 40 5.32 -14.94 6.16
N GLU A 41 5.14 -16.10 5.52
CA GLU A 41 4.96 -17.37 6.22
C GLU A 41 6.22 -17.78 6.99
N THR A 42 7.40 -17.68 6.35
CA THR A 42 8.68 -18.00 6.98
C THR A 42 8.92 -17.10 8.20
N MET A 43 8.68 -15.80 8.06
CA MET A 43 8.84 -14.84 9.16
C MET A 43 7.85 -15.11 10.29
N ARG A 44 6.58 -15.42 9.98
CA ARG A 44 5.58 -15.77 10.99
C ARG A 44 5.99 -17.02 11.77
N HIS A 45 6.49 -18.05 11.08
CA HIS A 45 6.97 -19.30 11.70
C HIS A 45 8.19 -19.06 12.60
N GLU A 46 9.19 -18.34 12.11
CA GLU A 46 10.39 -18.02 12.88
C GLU A 46 10.08 -17.16 14.11
N HIS A 47 9.15 -16.21 14.00
CA HIS A 47 8.72 -15.40 15.16
C HIS A 47 7.99 -16.23 16.22
N ALA A 48 7.14 -17.18 15.80
CA ALA A 48 6.46 -18.09 16.72
C ALA A 48 7.45 -18.96 17.52
N LYS A 49 8.55 -19.41 16.90
CA LYS A 49 9.61 -20.16 17.59
C LYS A 49 10.37 -19.32 18.62
N ASN A 50 10.50 -18.02 18.40
CA ASN A 50 11.37 -17.13 19.17
C ASN A 50 10.63 -16.24 20.20
N ASP A 51 9.35 -16.49 20.49
CA ASP A 51 8.46 -15.63 21.32
C ASP A 51 8.57 -14.13 20.95
N CYS A 52 8.71 -13.84 19.65
CA CYS A 52 8.82 -12.48 19.13
C CYS A 52 7.49 -12.06 18.49
N GLY A 53 7.12 -10.79 18.66
CA GLY A 53 5.93 -10.23 18.02
C GLY A 53 6.16 -10.05 16.52
N PHE A 54 5.23 -10.58 15.72
CA PHE A 54 5.14 -10.37 14.27
C PHE A 54 3.78 -9.76 13.96
N PHE A 55 3.76 -8.77 13.08
CA PHE A 55 2.52 -8.18 12.60
C PHE A 55 2.70 -7.69 11.17
N ALA A 56 1.94 -8.25 10.25
CA ALA A 56 1.90 -7.85 8.85
C ALA A 56 0.55 -7.22 8.54
N PHE A 57 0.55 -6.07 7.88
CA PHE A 57 -0.69 -5.45 7.42
C PHE A 57 -0.53 -4.77 6.07
N THR A 58 -1.65 -4.54 5.41
CA THR A 58 -1.72 -3.72 4.19
C THR A 58 -2.83 -2.71 4.33
N MET A 59 -2.84 -1.74 3.41
CA MET A 59 -3.95 -0.81 3.26
C MET A 59 -4.46 -0.80 1.83
N VAL A 60 -5.78 -0.78 1.69
CA VAL A 60 -6.46 -0.56 0.42
C VAL A 60 -7.15 0.81 0.42
N ARG A 61 -7.25 1.40 -0.77
CA ARG A 61 -7.82 2.74 -1.00
C ARG A 61 -8.94 2.63 -2.03
N PRO A 62 -9.98 3.50 -1.99
CA PRO A 62 -10.94 3.56 -3.08
C PRO A 62 -10.24 3.57 -4.44
N PRO A 63 -10.63 2.69 -5.38
CA PRO A 63 -9.89 2.45 -6.63
C PRO A 63 -9.60 3.72 -7.43
N LEU A 64 -10.59 4.58 -7.61
CA LEU A 64 -10.41 5.86 -8.32
C LEU A 64 -9.40 6.77 -7.63
N GLU A 65 -9.48 6.92 -6.31
CA GLU A 65 -8.52 7.74 -5.58
C GLU A 65 -7.11 7.17 -5.63
N TRP A 66 -7.00 5.84 -5.62
CA TRP A 66 -5.72 5.15 -5.76
C TRP A 66 -5.11 5.39 -7.14
N LEU A 67 -5.90 5.18 -8.20
CA LEU A 67 -5.49 5.36 -9.59
C LEU A 67 -5.01 6.80 -9.85
N VAL A 68 -5.83 7.81 -9.50
CA VAL A 68 -5.47 9.23 -9.68
C VAL A 68 -4.22 9.58 -8.88
N SER A 69 -4.13 9.12 -7.63
CA SER A 69 -3.00 9.43 -6.77
C SER A 69 -1.70 8.81 -7.29
N LEU A 70 -1.74 7.57 -7.77
CA LEU A 70 -0.57 6.85 -8.26
C LEU A 70 -0.12 7.40 -9.62
N TYR A 71 -1.06 7.75 -10.50
CA TYR A 71 -0.77 8.40 -11.77
C TYR A 71 -0.05 9.75 -11.59
N ASP A 72 -0.54 10.60 -10.67
CA ASP A 72 0.14 11.88 -10.33
C ASP A 72 1.57 11.65 -9.83
N ASP A 73 1.77 10.64 -8.98
CA ASP A 73 3.10 10.35 -8.39
C ASP A 73 4.08 9.74 -9.41
N LEU A 74 3.65 8.81 -10.25
CA LEU A 74 4.52 8.08 -11.18
C LEU A 74 4.69 8.79 -12.52
N CYS A 75 3.59 9.21 -13.15
CA CYS A 75 3.60 9.70 -14.52
C CYS A 75 3.89 11.20 -14.60
N HIS A 76 3.22 11.99 -13.76
CA HIS A 76 3.36 13.43 -13.83
C HIS A 76 4.60 13.93 -13.08
N ARG A 77 4.76 13.51 -11.82
CA ARG A 77 5.84 13.99 -10.96
C ARG A 77 7.18 13.31 -11.22
N ARG A 78 7.18 12.26 -12.05
CA ARG A 78 8.39 11.54 -12.49
C ARG A 78 9.33 11.25 -11.34
N LEU A 79 8.83 10.57 -10.29
CA LEU A 79 9.70 10.05 -9.24
C LEU A 79 10.91 9.37 -9.91
N ARG A 80 12.12 9.82 -9.54
CA ARG A 80 13.36 9.46 -10.26
C ARG A 80 13.51 7.94 -10.28
N GLY A 81 13.46 7.34 -11.46
CA GLY A 81 13.54 5.89 -11.65
C GLY A 81 12.42 5.28 -12.49
N HIS A 82 11.32 6.01 -12.71
CA HIS A 82 10.09 5.42 -13.30
C HIS A 82 9.61 6.15 -14.57
N LYS A 83 10.53 6.76 -15.34
CA LYS A 83 10.18 7.53 -16.55
C LYS A 83 9.55 6.69 -17.66
N ASP A 84 9.84 5.40 -17.68
CA ASP A 84 9.44 4.49 -18.77
C ASP A 84 8.15 3.71 -18.46
N THR A 85 7.56 3.91 -17.27
CA THR A 85 6.37 3.15 -16.81
C THR A 85 5.04 3.82 -17.11
N CYS A 86 5.09 4.97 -17.77
CA CYS A 86 3.91 5.72 -18.18
C CYS A 86 3.94 5.85 -19.70
N PRO A 87 2.77 5.85 -20.37
CA PRO A 87 2.69 5.97 -21.81
C PRO A 87 3.59 7.12 -22.28
N GLN A 88 4.56 6.83 -23.15
CA GLN A 88 5.49 7.83 -23.65
C GLN A 88 4.69 8.94 -24.35
N GLN A 89 4.90 10.16 -23.85
CA GLN A 89 4.40 11.45 -24.34
C GLN A 89 3.65 11.37 -25.68
N ALA A 90 2.33 11.42 -25.61
CA ALA A 90 1.52 11.77 -26.75
C ALA A 90 1.62 13.29 -26.98
N GLY A 91 2.80 13.72 -27.45
CA GLY A 91 3.15 15.12 -27.75
C GLY A 91 3.16 16.05 -26.53
N ASP A 92 3.84 17.19 -26.64
CA ASP A 92 3.88 18.24 -25.59
C ASP A 92 2.51 18.95 -25.36
N SER A 93 1.40 18.40 -25.84
CA SER A 93 0.10 19.08 -25.94
C SER A 93 -0.97 18.60 -24.95
N MET A 94 -0.81 17.43 -24.31
CA MET A 94 -1.82 16.93 -23.37
C MET A 94 -1.48 17.27 -21.91
N THR A 95 -2.51 17.67 -21.17
CA THR A 95 -2.45 17.79 -19.71
C THR A 95 -2.41 16.41 -19.07
N PRO A 96 -1.87 16.26 -17.85
CA PRO A 96 -1.83 14.98 -17.15
C PRO A 96 -3.22 14.31 -17.00
N LYS A 97 -4.28 15.11 -16.82
CA LYS A 97 -5.67 14.63 -16.81
C LYS A 97 -6.06 14.00 -18.15
N GLN A 98 -5.77 14.68 -19.26
CA GLN A 98 -6.07 14.18 -20.61
C GLN A 98 -5.29 12.92 -20.95
N GLU A 99 -4.02 12.85 -20.56
CA GLU A 99 -3.19 11.66 -20.74
C GLU A 99 -3.76 10.46 -19.98
N MET A 100 -4.19 10.67 -18.73
CA MET A 100 -4.83 9.64 -17.90
C MET A 100 -6.15 9.13 -18.51
N LEU A 101 -6.95 10.00 -19.11
CA LEU A 101 -8.20 9.62 -19.78
C LEU A 101 -7.96 8.91 -21.11
N ALA A 102 -6.92 9.28 -21.85
CA ALA A 102 -6.55 8.65 -23.11
C ALA A 102 -5.93 7.25 -22.91
N TYR A 103 -5.15 7.08 -21.84
CA TYR A 103 -4.43 5.85 -21.53
C TYR A 103 -4.64 5.42 -20.07
N PRO A 104 -5.89 5.05 -19.70
CA PRO A 104 -6.18 4.63 -18.34
C PRO A 104 -5.46 3.32 -18.02
N HIS A 105 -4.73 3.29 -16.91
CA HIS A 105 -4.18 2.04 -16.37
C HIS A 105 -5.33 1.16 -15.88
N ARG A 106 -5.48 0.00 -16.51
CA ARG A 106 -6.52 -0.97 -16.18
C ARG A 106 -6.15 -1.75 -14.94
N ASP A 107 -7.11 -1.90 -14.03
CA ASP A 107 -7.03 -2.72 -12.82
C ASP A 107 -5.68 -2.63 -12.08
N GLY A 108 -5.18 -1.40 -11.95
CA GLY A 108 -3.81 -1.15 -11.53
C GLY A 108 -3.53 -1.60 -10.10
N LEU A 109 -4.52 -1.57 -9.20
CA LEU A 109 -4.34 -2.01 -7.80
C LEU A 109 -4.17 -3.53 -7.74
N VAL A 110 -5.03 -4.27 -8.44
CA VAL A 110 -4.94 -5.73 -8.55
C VAL A 110 -3.64 -6.14 -9.22
N SER A 111 -3.28 -5.51 -10.36
CA SER A 111 -2.00 -5.78 -11.03
C SER A 111 -0.81 -5.47 -10.13
N TYR A 112 -0.85 -4.38 -9.35
CA TYR A 112 0.22 -4.05 -8.40
C TYR A 112 0.34 -5.08 -7.27
N LEU A 113 -0.79 -5.56 -6.73
CA LEU A 113 -0.76 -6.59 -5.69
C LEU A 113 -0.29 -7.94 -6.23
N ALA A 114 -0.62 -8.28 -7.47
CA ALA A 114 -0.22 -9.51 -8.14
C ALA A 114 1.27 -9.49 -8.53
N HIS A 115 1.72 -8.42 -9.17
CA HIS A 115 3.00 -8.36 -9.89
C HIS A 115 3.96 -7.28 -9.38
N GLY A 116 3.58 -6.54 -8.33
CA GLY A 116 4.38 -5.50 -7.71
C GLY A 116 4.43 -4.29 -8.61
N PHE A 117 5.53 -3.55 -8.57
CA PHE A 117 5.69 -2.37 -9.42
C PHE A 117 5.60 -2.68 -10.93
N ASN A 118 6.02 -3.88 -11.34
CA ASN A 118 5.87 -4.33 -12.74
C ASN A 118 4.41 -4.44 -13.16
N GLY A 119 3.48 -4.68 -12.21
CA GLY A 119 2.05 -4.66 -12.49
C GLY A 119 1.50 -3.29 -12.88
N TRP A 120 2.18 -2.20 -12.51
CA TRP A 120 1.84 -0.86 -12.99
C TRP A 120 2.49 -0.57 -14.35
N ALA A 121 3.78 -0.88 -14.47
CA ALA A 121 4.57 -0.57 -15.67
C ALA A 121 4.18 -1.42 -16.89
N SER A 122 3.86 -2.69 -16.65
CA SER A 122 3.48 -3.68 -17.65
C SER A 122 2.49 -4.64 -16.99
N PRO A 123 1.21 -4.22 -16.81
CA PRO A 123 0.20 -5.05 -16.18
C PRO A 123 0.14 -6.40 -16.90
N GLY A 124 0.61 -7.45 -16.21
CA GLY A 124 0.36 -8.82 -16.62
C GLY A 124 -1.14 -9.09 -16.65
N PRO A 125 -1.58 -10.20 -17.28
CA PRO A 125 -2.99 -10.55 -17.27
C PRO A 125 -3.47 -10.74 -15.83
N VAL A 126 -4.51 -10.00 -15.46
CA VAL A 126 -5.25 -10.16 -14.20
C VAL A 126 -6.72 -10.42 -14.51
N ASP A 127 -7.36 -11.20 -13.66
CA ASP A 127 -8.75 -11.62 -13.79
C ASP A 127 -9.42 -11.74 -12.41
N GLU A 128 -10.69 -12.18 -12.39
CA GLU A 128 -11.43 -12.40 -11.15
C GLU A 128 -10.75 -13.44 -10.24
N GLY A 129 -10.17 -14.50 -10.81
CA GLY A 129 -9.41 -15.50 -10.05
C GLY A 129 -8.18 -14.91 -9.37
N THR A 130 -7.52 -13.94 -10.00
CA THR A 130 -6.42 -13.19 -9.40
C THR A 130 -6.87 -12.41 -8.16
N VAL A 131 -8.07 -11.81 -8.20
CA VAL A 131 -8.64 -11.10 -7.06
C VAL A 131 -8.97 -12.06 -5.92
N GLU A 132 -9.56 -13.23 -6.23
CA GLU A 132 -9.83 -14.27 -5.24
C GLU A 132 -8.53 -14.74 -4.54
N GLU A 133 -7.46 -14.98 -5.31
CA GLU A 133 -6.16 -15.39 -4.77
C GLU A 133 -5.54 -14.31 -3.85
N ILE A 134 -5.69 -13.03 -4.21
CA ILE A 134 -5.26 -11.90 -3.37
C ILE A 134 -6.05 -11.86 -2.06
N LEU A 135 -7.38 -12.02 -2.12
CA LEU A 135 -8.25 -12.01 -0.94
C LEU A 135 -7.96 -13.19 0.00
N GLU A 136 -7.73 -14.39 -0.55
CA GLU A 136 -7.29 -15.54 0.23
C GLU A 136 -5.93 -15.26 0.89
N SER A 137 -5.00 -14.69 0.13
CA SER A 137 -3.67 -14.31 0.62
C SER A 137 -3.73 -13.27 1.73
N PHE A 138 -4.66 -12.30 1.65
CA PHE A 138 -4.92 -11.36 2.73
C PHE A 138 -5.31 -12.09 4.02
N GLY A 139 -6.30 -13.00 3.96
CA GLY A 139 -6.76 -13.73 5.13
C GLY A 139 -5.71 -14.68 5.73
N ARG A 140 -4.84 -15.24 4.90
CA ARG A 140 -3.83 -16.20 5.32
C ARG A 140 -2.56 -15.55 5.88
N HIS A 141 -2.09 -14.46 5.26
CA HIS A 141 -0.76 -13.94 5.51
C HIS A 141 -0.75 -12.64 6.32
N LEU A 142 -1.83 -11.86 6.30
CA LEU A 142 -1.90 -10.56 6.96
C LEU A 142 -2.71 -10.63 8.25
N ASP A 143 -2.26 -9.90 9.26
CA ASP A 143 -2.96 -9.71 10.53
C ASP A 143 -4.03 -8.60 10.44
N LEU A 144 -3.90 -7.72 9.44
CA LEU A 144 -4.84 -6.63 9.18
C LEU A 144 -4.81 -6.21 7.70
N VAL A 145 -6.00 -6.01 7.13
CA VAL A 145 -6.21 -5.26 5.89
C VAL A 145 -7.05 -4.06 6.29
N ALA A 146 -6.50 -2.85 6.18
CA ALA A 146 -7.19 -1.65 6.61
C ALA A 146 -7.52 -0.72 5.43
N LEU A 147 -8.40 0.25 5.68
CA LEU A 147 -8.73 1.26 4.69
C LEU A 147 -7.82 2.48 4.87
N THR A 148 -7.38 3.08 3.77
CA THR A 148 -6.57 4.32 3.83
C THR A 148 -7.28 5.50 4.49
N SER A 149 -8.61 5.48 4.58
CA SER A 149 -9.40 6.44 5.37
C SER A 149 -9.16 6.32 6.89
N GLU A 150 -8.55 5.23 7.35
CA GLU A 150 -8.29 4.93 8.76
C GLU A 150 -6.82 5.09 9.16
N VAL A 151 -5.98 5.70 8.31
CA VAL A 151 -4.55 5.92 8.60
C VAL A 151 -4.32 6.48 10.02
N PRO A 152 -5.07 7.48 10.51
CA PRO A 152 -4.92 7.97 11.89
C PRO A 152 -5.20 6.90 12.96
N GLN A 153 -6.22 6.07 12.77
CA GLN A 153 -6.61 4.99 13.68
C GLN A 153 -5.58 3.87 13.67
N ILE A 154 -5.12 3.45 12.49
CA ILE A 154 -4.03 2.47 12.33
C ILE A 154 -2.78 2.95 13.05
N ARG A 155 -2.40 4.22 12.87
CA ARG A 155 -1.26 4.82 13.59
C ARG A 155 -1.42 4.68 15.10
N ARG A 156 -2.58 5.04 15.64
CA ARG A 156 -2.87 4.91 17.07
C ARG A 156 -2.87 3.46 17.54
N TYR A 157 -3.47 2.55 16.77
CA TYR A 157 -3.51 1.13 17.05
C TYR A 157 -2.11 0.52 17.11
N LEU A 158 -1.29 0.74 16.08
CA LEU A 158 0.09 0.27 16.03
C LEU A 158 0.92 0.86 17.18
N THR A 159 0.70 2.14 17.51
CA THR A 159 1.33 2.79 18.65
C THR A 159 0.92 2.11 19.97
N LYS A 160 -0.37 1.94 20.23
CA LYS A 160 -0.84 1.31 21.47
C LYS A 160 -0.43 -0.16 21.58
N ARG A 161 -0.41 -0.88 20.47
CA ARG A 161 -0.09 -2.32 20.43
C ARG A 161 1.39 -2.61 20.58
N PHE A 162 2.26 -1.81 19.96
CA PHE A 162 3.68 -2.12 19.85
C PHE A 162 4.60 -1.14 20.58
N VAL A 163 4.08 0.03 20.96
CA VAL A 163 4.89 1.13 21.51
C VAL A 163 4.58 1.37 22.97
N ALA A 164 3.31 1.58 23.32
CA ALA A 164 2.89 1.81 24.70
C ALA A 164 3.32 0.68 25.68
N PRO A 165 3.30 -0.61 25.31
CA PRO A 165 3.70 -1.70 26.21
C PRO A 165 5.22 -1.91 26.27
N HIS A 166 5.99 -1.31 25.35
CA HIS A 166 7.41 -1.65 25.15
C HIS A 166 8.37 -0.47 25.24
N GLY A 167 7.85 0.74 25.47
CA GLY A 167 8.63 1.96 25.59
C GLY A 167 9.24 2.38 24.25
N VAL A 168 8.90 3.59 23.82
CA VAL A 168 9.58 4.34 22.76
C VAL A 168 9.30 3.83 21.33
N LEU A 169 8.45 4.55 20.60
CA LEU A 169 8.63 4.69 19.14
C LEU A 169 10.03 5.27 19.04
N THR A 170 10.93 4.63 18.31
CA THR A 170 12.14 5.39 17.97
C THR A 170 11.63 6.65 17.26
N PRO A 171 12.19 7.84 17.57
CA PRO A 171 11.81 9.06 16.87
C PRO A 171 11.83 8.89 15.35
N GLN A 172 12.62 7.94 14.83
CA GLN A 172 12.64 7.52 13.43
C GLN A 172 11.32 6.91 12.91
N VAL A 173 10.58 6.12 13.69
CA VAL A 173 9.29 5.53 13.28
C VAL A 173 8.18 6.54 13.41
N GLU A 174 8.18 7.31 14.51
CA GLU A 174 7.22 8.41 14.66
C GLU A 174 7.45 9.46 13.57
N ASP A 175 8.70 9.83 13.31
CA ASP A 175 9.07 10.66 12.18
C ASP A 175 8.82 9.97 10.84
N ALA A 176 8.94 8.66 10.66
CA ALA A 176 8.66 8.02 9.37
C ALA A 176 7.16 8.02 9.08
N LEU A 177 6.33 7.77 10.08
CA LEU A 177 4.87 7.87 9.99
C LEU A 177 4.46 9.34 9.77
N HIS A 178 5.07 10.27 10.51
CA HIS A 178 4.78 11.69 10.43
C HIS A 178 5.37 12.35 9.18
N ARG A 179 6.54 11.90 8.68
CA ARG A 179 7.11 12.26 7.37
C ARG A 179 6.34 11.60 6.25
N GLY A 180 5.76 10.41 6.40
CA GLY A 180 4.83 9.83 5.41
C GLY A 180 3.58 10.70 5.24
N GLU A 181 3.03 11.22 6.35
CA GLU A 181 1.98 12.23 6.34
C GLU A 181 2.47 13.58 5.80
N LEU A 182 3.59 14.13 6.25
CA LEU A 182 4.10 15.45 5.82
C LEU A 182 4.59 15.44 4.36
N GLN A 183 5.17 14.34 3.89
CA GLN A 183 5.51 14.15 2.48
C GLN A 183 4.26 13.96 1.63
N ASN A 184 3.13 13.46 2.13
CA ASN A 184 1.89 13.36 1.35
C ASN A 184 0.98 14.59 1.49
N ALA A 185 1.01 15.28 2.63
CA ALA A 185 0.21 16.48 2.92
C ALA A 185 0.81 17.76 2.31
N ASN A 186 2.14 17.85 2.21
CA ASN A 186 2.82 18.97 1.53
C ASN A 186 2.98 18.74 0.01
N LYS A 187 2.56 17.58 -0.49
CA LYS A 187 2.48 17.31 -1.92
C LYS A 187 1.19 17.92 -2.44
N VAL A 188 1.26 19.13 -3.00
CA VAL A 188 0.19 19.63 -3.88
C VAL A 188 0.02 18.60 -5.00
N LYS A 189 -1.08 17.85 -4.97
CA LYS A 189 -1.47 16.95 -6.05
C LYS A 189 -1.84 17.80 -7.26
N THR A 190 -1.28 17.45 -8.41
CA THR A 190 -1.47 18.20 -9.68
C THR A 190 -2.78 17.81 -10.34
N ILE A 191 -3.23 16.58 -10.07
CA ILE A 191 -4.54 16.06 -10.45
C ILE A 191 -5.26 15.62 -9.17
N ARG A 192 -6.52 16.03 -9.04
CA ARG A 192 -7.42 15.62 -7.97
C ARG A 192 -8.64 14.94 -8.58
N LEU A 193 -9.28 14.07 -7.79
CA LEU A 193 -10.51 13.41 -8.23
C LEU A 193 -11.62 14.43 -8.55
N SER A 194 -11.63 15.58 -7.85
CA SER A 194 -12.54 16.71 -8.10
C SER A 194 -12.37 17.39 -9.45
N ASP A 195 -11.27 17.11 -10.16
CA ASP A 195 -10.96 17.74 -11.44
C ASP A 195 -11.63 16.99 -12.61
N PHE A 196 -12.22 15.82 -12.35
CA PHE A 196 -12.93 15.00 -13.33
C PHE A 196 -14.44 15.21 -13.22
N ASP A 197 -15.11 15.28 -14.37
CA ASP A 197 -16.55 15.29 -14.45
C ASP A 197 -17.16 13.87 -14.31
N PRO A 198 -18.48 13.73 -14.16
CA PRO A 198 -19.11 12.43 -13.97
C PRO A 198 -18.88 11.42 -15.11
N ASP A 199 -18.80 11.89 -16.36
CA ASP A 199 -18.64 11.01 -17.53
C ASP A 199 -17.19 10.51 -17.61
N GLU A 200 -16.23 11.37 -17.32
CA GLU A 200 -14.81 11.02 -17.19
C GLU A 200 -14.58 10.03 -16.03
N LEU A 201 -15.23 10.23 -14.88
CA LEU A 201 -15.18 9.29 -13.76
C LEU A 201 -15.80 7.94 -14.11
N ALA A 202 -16.91 7.94 -14.87
CA ALA A 202 -17.53 6.72 -15.36
C ALA A 202 -16.61 5.97 -16.34
N GLN A 203 -15.94 6.70 -17.24
CA GLN A 203 -14.93 6.14 -18.14
C GLN A 203 -13.80 5.48 -17.33
N LEU A 204 -13.20 6.19 -16.37
CA LEU A 204 -12.13 5.63 -15.53
C LEU A 204 -12.61 4.40 -14.76
N ASN A 205 -13.80 4.46 -14.16
CA ASN A 205 -14.40 3.32 -13.45
C ASN A 205 -14.52 2.09 -14.35
N SER A 206 -14.93 2.24 -15.60
CA SER A 206 -15.08 1.12 -16.54
C SER A 206 -13.77 0.33 -16.78
N THR A 207 -12.61 0.91 -16.43
CA THR A 207 -11.28 0.32 -16.62
C THR A 207 -10.69 -0.35 -15.39
N ILE A 208 -11.34 -0.23 -14.22
CA ILE A 208 -10.82 -0.69 -12.92
C ILE A 208 -11.84 -1.57 -12.18
N GLN A 209 -12.54 -2.45 -12.91
CA GLN A 209 -13.61 -3.28 -12.36
C GLN A 209 -13.10 -4.31 -11.34
N LEU A 210 -11.91 -4.89 -11.57
CA LEU A 210 -11.29 -5.83 -10.63
C LEU A 210 -10.81 -5.11 -9.37
N ASP A 211 -10.29 -3.88 -9.50
CA ASP A 211 -9.93 -3.06 -8.34
C ASP A 211 -11.14 -2.76 -7.46
N TRP A 212 -12.30 -2.48 -8.07
CA TRP A 212 -13.57 -2.34 -7.36
C TRP A 212 -14.00 -3.64 -6.70
N MET A 213 -13.92 -4.77 -7.40
CA MET A 213 -14.25 -6.07 -6.84
C MET A 213 -13.42 -6.37 -5.58
N LEU A 214 -12.10 -6.15 -5.66
CA LEU A 214 -11.18 -6.30 -4.52
C LEU A 214 -11.56 -5.35 -3.37
N TYR A 215 -11.72 -4.06 -3.67
CA TYR A 215 -11.99 -3.05 -2.64
C TYR A 215 -13.32 -3.30 -1.92
N GLU A 216 -14.36 -3.68 -2.67
CA GLU A 216 -15.67 -4.00 -2.11
C GLU A 216 -15.66 -5.27 -1.27
N ALA A 217 -14.93 -6.30 -1.69
CA ALA A 217 -14.75 -7.52 -0.90
C ALA A 217 -14.04 -7.24 0.44
N VAL A 218 -12.99 -6.40 0.42
CA VAL A 218 -12.34 -5.95 1.65
C VAL A 218 -13.33 -5.13 2.49
N ARG A 219 -14.04 -4.15 1.90
CA ARG A 219 -14.97 -3.30 2.63
C ARG A 219 -16.11 -4.09 3.29
N ALA A 220 -16.62 -5.14 2.63
CA ALA A 220 -17.69 -5.98 3.13
C ALA A 220 -17.30 -6.78 4.39
N THR A 221 -16.02 -7.12 4.52
CA THR A 221 -15.47 -7.92 5.64
C THR A 221 -14.69 -7.07 6.64
N HIS A 222 -14.41 -5.80 6.30
CA HIS A 222 -13.62 -4.88 7.11
C HIS A 222 -14.29 -4.56 8.44
N GLN A 223 -13.57 -4.81 9.52
CA GLN A 223 -13.94 -4.32 10.84
C GLN A 223 -13.11 -3.05 11.12
N PRO A 224 -13.75 -1.93 11.49
CA PRO A 224 -13.04 -0.70 11.78
C PRO A 224 -11.93 -0.91 12.81
N VAL A 225 -10.76 -0.30 12.57
CA VAL A 225 -9.61 -0.43 13.47
C VAL A 225 -9.95 0.21 14.83
N GLN A 226 -10.16 -0.64 15.84
CA GLN A 226 -10.46 -0.20 17.20
C GLN A 226 -9.17 0.21 17.93
N VAL A 227 -9.16 1.38 18.56
CA VAL A 227 -8.02 1.95 19.30
C VAL A 227 -8.18 1.75 20.81
#